data_AF-A0A7V9RAZ5-F1
#
_entry.id   AF-A0A7V9RAZ5-F1
#
_cell.length_a   1.000
_cell.length_b   1.000
_cell.length_c   1.000
_cell.angle_alpha   90.00
_cell.angle_beta   90.00
_cell.angle_gamma   90.00
#
_symmetry.space_group_name_H-M   'P 1'
#
loop_
_entity.id
_entity.type
_entity.pdbx_description
1 polymer ?
#
loop_
_entity_poly.entity_id
_entity_poly.type
_entity_poly.pdbx_seq_one_letter_code
_entity_poly.pdbx_strand_id
1 'polypeptide(L)'
;PMQKIVPDSPKPPAPTPRTCETLAEVSDVTADIELDDKRVVAAYDCAIQELMREAGRVRGDWSDTQRAAFDDKVRAMRETIAKAEGKPKKRASSALVAYIQGAVAREQILVAGMP
;
A
#
# COMPACT_ATOMS: atom_id res chain seq x y z
N PRO A 1 24.57 -1.22 -69.51
CA PRO A 1 23.71 -1.84 -68.48
C PRO A 1 24.51 -2.20 -67.23
N MET A 2 24.28 -1.45 -66.15
CA MET A 2 25.02 -1.46 -64.88
C MET A 2 24.71 -2.69 -64.03
N GLN A 3 25.74 -3.43 -63.60
CA GLN A 3 25.65 -4.39 -62.51
C GLN A 3 25.79 -3.65 -61.17
N LYS A 4 24.79 -3.79 -60.29
CA LYS A 4 24.80 -3.22 -58.94
C LYS A 4 25.59 -4.13 -58.02
N ILE A 5 26.67 -3.61 -57.44
CA ILE A 5 27.43 -4.24 -56.35
C ILE A 5 26.69 -3.89 -55.05
N VAL A 6 26.28 -4.89 -54.28
CA VAL A 6 25.71 -4.73 -52.93
C VAL A 6 26.88 -4.76 -51.95
N PRO A 7 27.05 -3.77 -51.06
CA PRO A 7 28.10 -3.82 -50.04
C PRO A 7 27.73 -4.77 -48.90
N ASP A 8 28.70 -5.63 -48.57
CA ASP A 8 28.75 -6.58 -47.47
C ASP A 8 28.70 -5.84 -46.11
N SER A 9 27.70 -6.15 -45.28
CA SER A 9 27.56 -5.58 -43.93
C SER A 9 28.45 -6.32 -42.93
N PRO A 10 29.25 -5.63 -42.09
CA PRO A 10 30.12 -6.28 -41.14
C PRO A 10 29.32 -6.92 -39.98
N LYS A 11 29.62 -8.19 -39.72
CA LYS A 11 29.11 -8.98 -38.59
C LYS A 11 29.57 -8.38 -37.25
N PRO A 12 28.68 -8.16 -36.25
CA PRO A 12 29.09 -7.64 -34.95
C PRO A 12 29.92 -8.67 -34.16
N PRO A 13 30.92 -8.22 -33.37
CA PRO A 13 31.73 -9.11 -32.54
C PRO A 13 30.92 -9.73 -31.40
N ALA A 14 31.29 -10.96 -31.03
CA ALA A 14 30.63 -11.72 -29.98
C ALA A 14 30.73 -11.04 -28.60
N PRO A 15 29.72 -11.17 -27.74
CA PRO A 15 29.73 -10.56 -26.41
C PRO A 15 30.74 -11.25 -25.49
N THR A 16 31.64 -10.48 -24.90
CA THR A 16 32.54 -10.92 -23.82
C THR A 16 31.75 -11.30 -22.56
N PRO A 17 32.14 -12.38 -21.85
CA PRO A 17 31.54 -12.72 -20.56
C PRO A 17 31.89 -11.65 -19.52
N ARG A 18 30.87 -11.08 -18.88
CA ARG A 18 31.07 -10.14 -17.77
C ARG A 18 31.65 -10.90 -16.58
N THR A 19 32.79 -10.43 -16.13
CA THR A 19 33.40 -10.74 -14.84
C THR A 19 32.36 -10.63 -13.73
N CYS A 20 32.26 -11.63 -12.86
CA CYS A 20 31.49 -11.55 -11.63
C CYS A 20 32.08 -10.44 -10.76
N GLU A 21 31.51 -9.24 -10.83
CA GLU A 21 31.80 -8.19 -9.86
C GLU A 21 31.16 -8.58 -8.53
N THR A 22 32.04 -8.88 -7.58
CA THR A 22 31.78 -8.99 -6.15
C THR A 22 30.99 -7.77 -5.70
N LEU A 23 29.71 -7.94 -5.39
CA LEU A 23 28.97 -6.91 -4.66
C LEU A 23 29.53 -6.84 -3.25
N ALA A 24 30.16 -5.70 -3.01
CA ALA A 24 30.59 -5.20 -1.73
C ALA A 24 29.51 -5.36 -0.66
N GLU A 25 29.99 -5.59 0.57
CA GLU A 25 29.32 -5.36 1.85
C GLU A 25 27.86 -5.81 1.92
N VAL A 26 27.62 -6.86 2.71
CA VAL A 26 26.29 -7.16 3.24
C VAL A 26 25.91 -6.02 4.19
N SER A 27 25.59 -4.85 3.62
CA SER A 27 24.91 -3.75 4.28
C SER A 27 23.70 -4.36 4.95
N ASP A 28 23.52 -4.09 6.24
CA ASP A 28 22.58 -4.77 7.12
C ASP A 28 21.13 -4.65 6.60
N VAL A 29 20.77 -5.55 5.68
CA VAL A 29 19.47 -5.58 4.99
C VAL A 29 18.34 -5.76 5.99
N THR A 30 18.65 -6.36 7.15
CA THR A 30 17.69 -6.55 8.24
C THR A 30 17.29 -5.22 8.86
N ALA A 31 18.27 -4.34 9.15
CA ALA A 31 18.00 -3.00 9.68
C ALA A 31 17.17 -2.14 8.70
N ASP A 32 17.46 -2.24 7.39
CA ASP A 32 16.68 -1.54 6.36
C ASP A 32 15.24 -2.06 6.26
N ILE A 33 15.03 -3.38 6.34
CA ILE A 33 13.68 -3.98 6.33
C ILE A 33 12.89 -3.58 7.58
N GLU A 34 13.51 -3.53 8.75
CA GLU A 34 12.84 -3.09 9.98
C GLU A 34 12.45 -1.60 9.93
N LEU A 35 13.29 -0.76 9.32
CA LEU A 35 12.98 0.64 9.07
C LEU A 35 11.83 0.78 8.06
N ASP A 36 11.82 -0.02 7.00
CA ASP A 36 10.74 -0.04 6.01
C ASP A 36 9.41 -0.49 6.65
N ASP A 37 9.45 -1.52 7.50
CA ASP A 37 8.30 -1.99 8.27
C ASP A 37 7.70 -0.88 9.15
N LYS A 38 8.56 -0.09 9.82
CA LYS A 38 8.14 1.07 10.62
C LYS A 38 7.53 2.18 9.75
N ARG A 39 8.13 2.49 8.59
CA ARG A 39 7.61 3.49 7.65
C ARG A 39 6.23 3.10 7.12
N VAL A 40 6.05 1.83 6.75
CA VAL A 40 4.78 1.29 6.27
C VAL A 40 3.69 1.36 7.34
N VAL A 41 4.01 1.02 8.60
CA VAL A 41 3.04 1.14 9.70
C VAL A 41 2.68 2.61 9.95
N ALA A 42 3.64 3.53 9.93
CA ALA A 42 3.38 4.95 10.06
C ALA A 42 2.49 5.51 8.93
N ALA A 43 2.64 5.01 7.70
CA ALA A 43 1.78 5.36 6.58
C ALA A 43 0.33 4.89 6.81
N TYR A 44 0.12 3.69 7.37
CA TYR A 44 -1.21 3.24 7.75
C TYR A 44 -1.83 4.10 8.85
N ASP A 45 -1.07 4.51 9.86
CA ASP A 45 -1.56 5.39 10.92
C ASP A 45 -2.01 6.75 10.36
N CYS A 46 -1.25 7.32 9.41
CA CYS A 46 -1.63 8.53 8.70
C CYS A 46 -2.95 8.35 7.92
N ALA A 47 -3.05 7.27 7.14
CA ALA A 47 -4.27 6.94 6.39
C ALA A 47 -5.48 6.73 7.30
N ILE A 48 -5.32 6.05 8.45
CA ILE A 48 -6.38 5.86 9.44
C ILE A 48 -6.84 7.22 9.99
N GLN A 49 -5.92 8.14 10.29
CA GLN A 49 -6.29 9.47 10.80
C GLN A 49 -7.04 10.31 9.75
N GLU A 50 -6.63 10.27 8.49
CA GLU A 50 -7.34 10.93 7.39
C GLU A 50 -8.75 10.35 7.19
N LEU A 51 -8.85 9.02 7.13
CA LEU A 51 -10.13 8.34 6.96
C LEU A 51 -11.07 8.53 8.15
N MET A 52 -10.55 8.60 9.38
CA MET A 52 -11.37 8.94 10.56
C MET A 52 -11.88 10.38 10.52
N ARG A 53 -11.09 11.33 9.98
CA ARG A 53 -11.57 12.71 9.75
C ARG A 53 -12.69 12.74 8.72
N GLU A 54 -12.55 11.98 7.64
CA GLU A 54 -13.58 11.87 6.61
C GLU A 54 -14.85 11.18 7.14
N ALA A 55 -14.70 10.08 7.88
CA ALA A 55 -15.81 9.45 8.60
C ALA A 55 -16.52 10.46 9.51
N GLY A 56 -15.78 11.34 10.18
CA GLY A 56 -16.34 12.43 10.99
C GLY A 56 -17.24 13.40 10.21
N ARG A 57 -16.99 13.61 8.91
CA ARG A 57 -17.81 14.51 8.06
C ARG A 57 -19.14 13.88 7.67
N VAL A 58 -19.13 12.59 7.33
CA VAL A 58 -20.34 11.84 6.93
C VAL A 58 -21.14 11.31 8.13
N ARG A 59 -20.56 11.35 9.33
CA ARG A 59 -21.16 10.87 10.58
C ARG A 59 -22.44 11.57 11.01
N GLY A 60 -22.73 12.75 10.46
CA GLY A 60 -23.98 13.47 10.69
C GLY A 60 -25.20 12.68 10.22
N ASP A 61 -25.05 11.90 9.15
CA ASP A 61 -26.14 11.16 8.51
C ASP A 61 -26.38 9.79 9.14
N TRP A 62 -25.48 9.35 10.04
CA TRP A 62 -25.58 8.06 10.70
C TRP A 62 -26.57 8.11 11.86
N SER A 63 -27.32 7.03 12.05
CA SER A 63 -28.02 6.79 13.31
C SER A 63 -27.03 6.58 14.48
N ASP A 64 -27.49 6.80 15.71
CA ASP A 64 -26.68 6.52 16.91
C ASP A 64 -26.20 5.08 16.96
N THR A 65 -27.04 4.12 16.55
CA THR A 65 -26.68 2.70 16.47
C THR A 65 -25.54 2.46 15.47
N GLN A 66 -25.58 3.10 14.30
CA GLN A 66 -24.50 3.01 13.30
C GLN A 66 -23.20 3.65 13.82
N ARG A 67 -23.30 4.81 14.48
CA ARG A 67 -22.14 5.48 15.09
C ARG A 67 -21.49 4.60 16.15
N ALA A 68 -22.28 4.05 17.08
CA ALA A 68 -21.80 3.19 18.14
C ALA A 68 -21.17 1.90 17.60
N ALA A 69 -21.82 1.24 16.64
CA ALA A 69 -21.29 0.02 16.02
C ALA A 69 -19.96 0.27 15.28
N PHE A 70 -19.82 1.42 14.61
CA PHE A 70 -18.56 1.83 13.99
C PHE A 70 -17.46 2.06 15.02
N ASP A 71 -17.74 2.83 16.08
CA ASP A 71 -16.75 3.12 17.13
C ASP A 71 -16.27 1.85 17.83
N ASP A 72 -17.18 0.95 18.18
CA ASP A 72 -16.84 -0.34 18.79
C ASP A 72 -15.97 -1.19 17.87
N LYS A 73 -16.29 -1.22 16.58
CA LYS A 73 -15.53 -1.99 15.60
C LYS A 73 -14.13 -1.38 15.36
N VAL A 74 -14.01 -0.07 15.27
CA VAL A 74 -12.72 0.64 15.18
C VAL A 74 -11.89 0.41 16.44
N ARG A 75 -12.50 0.52 17.62
CA ARG A 75 -11.83 0.26 18.91
C ARG A 75 -11.26 -1.15 18.98
N ALA A 76 -12.07 -2.16 18.68
CA ALA A 76 -11.62 -3.56 18.69
C ALA A 76 -10.46 -3.83 17.70
N MET A 77 -10.50 -3.22 16.52
CA MET A 77 -9.40 -3.35 15.54
C MET A 77 -8.14 -2.63 16.00
N ARG A 78 -8.24 -1.45 16.61
CA ARG A 78 -7.09 -0.75 17.20
C ARG A 78 -6.45 -1.54 18.33
N GLU A 79 -7.25 -2.14 19.21
CA GLU A 79 -6.75 -3.04 20.25
C GLU A 79 -6.02 -4.26 19.66
N THR A 80 -6.52 -4.80 18.53
CA THR A 80 -5.87 -5.90 17.82
C THR A 80 -4.53 -5.47 17.22
N ILE A 81 -4.47 -4.28 16.61
CA ILE A 81 -3.23 -3.71 16.07
C ILE A 81 -2.21 -3.44 17.18
N ALA A 82 -2.66 -2.96 18.35
CA ALA A 82 -1.79 -2.65 19.47
C ALA A 82 -1.10 -3.90 20.05
N LYS A 83 -1.75 -5.07 19.95
CA LYS A 83 -1.22 -6.36 20.40
C LYS A 83 -0.40 -7.10 19.33
N ALA A 84 -0.40 -6.61 18.09
CA ALA A 84 0.23 -7.27 16.96
C ALA A 84 1.60 -6.64 16.62
N GLU A 85 2.50 -7.44 16.09
CA GLU A 85 3.83 -7.00 15.62
C GLU A 85 4.11 -7.51 14.20
N GLY A 86 5.07 -6.88 13.52
CA GLY A 86 5.50 -7.26 12.17
C GLY A 86 4.35 -7.42 11.15
N LYS A 87 4.34 -8.56 10.44
CA LYS A 87 3.36 -8.87 9.38
C LYS A 87 1.89 -8.84 9.87
N PRO A 88 1.52 -9.46 11.02
CA PRO A 88 0.19 -9.33 11.61
C PRO A 88 -0.24 -7.87 11.81
N LYS A 89 0.63 -7.00 12.32
CA LYS A 89 0.32 -5.59 12.54
C LYS A 89 -0.03 -4.87 11.24
N LYS A 90 0.76 -5.09 10.19
CA LYS A 90 0.49 -4.53 8.85
C LYS A 90 -0.85 -5.00 8.30
N ARG A 91 -1.16 -6.30 8.41
CA ARG A 91 -2.44 -6.87 7.95
C ARG A 91 -3.63 -6.28 8.71
N ALA A 92 -3.53 -6.17 10.04
CA ALA A 92 -4.58 -5.59 10.86
C ALA A 92 -4.79 -4.10 10.55
N SER A 93 -3.71 -3.36 10.31
CA SER A 93 -3.77 -1.94 9.93
C SER A 93 -4.41 -1.73 8.55
N SER A 94 -4.03 -2.56 7.57
CA SER A 94 -4.65 -2.56 6.23
C SER A 94 -6.15 -2.92 6.29
N ALA A 95 -6.53 -3.90 7.11
CA ALA A 95 -7.93 -4.26 7.31
C ALA A 95 -8.76 -3.12 7.94
N LEU A 96 -8.18 -2.40 8.90
CA LEU A 96 -8.83 -1.22 9.49
C LEU A 96 -9.04 -0.11 8.46
N VAL A 97 -8.03 0.17 7.62
CA VAL A 97 -8.16 1.13 6.50
C VAL A 97 -9.31 0.73 5.56
N ALA A 98 -9.33 -0.52 5.10
CA ALA A 98 -10.38 -1.01 4.21
C ALA A 98 -11.78 -0.93 4.85
N TYR A 99 -11.88 -1.22 6.16
CA TYR A 99 -13.14 -1.07 6.89
C TYR A 99 -13.64 0.37 6.93
N ILE A 100 -12.77 1.34 7.27
CA ILE A 100 -13.18 2.75 7.35
C ILE A 100 -13.53 3.28 5.97
N GLN A 101 -12.77 2.93 4.93
CA GLN A 101 -13.11 3.27 3.54
C GLN A 101 -14.48 2.73 3.13
N GLY A 102 -14.78 1.46 3.47
CA GLY A 102 -16.09 0.87 3.19
C GLY A 102 -17.23 1.56 3.95
N ALA A 103 -17.01 1.95 5.21
CA ALA A 103 -17.98 2.69 6.00
C ALA A 103 -18.26 4.09 5.41
N VAL A 104 -17.22 4.81 4.98
CA VAL A 104 -17.34 6.12 4.33
C VAL A 104 -17.99 6.01 2.95
N ALA A 105 -17.62 5.00 2.15
CA ALA A 105 -18.12 4.85 0.78
C ALA A 105 -19.58 4.38 0.71
N ARG A 106 -20.04 3.53 1.63
CA ARG A 106 -21.44 3.06 1.65
C ARG A 106 -22.43 4.23 1.80
N GLU A 107 -22.04 5.27 2.52
CA GLU A 107 -22.84 6.49 2.65
C GLU A 107 -22.80 7.34 1.37
N GLN A 108 -21.65 7.43 0.70
CA GLN A 108 -21.59 8.07 -0.61
C GLN A 108 -22.48 7.36 -1.65
N ILE A 109 -22.62 6.03 -1.56
CA ILE A 109 -23.53 5.27 -2.42
C ILE A 109 -25.00 5.50 -2.03
N LEU A 110 -25.32 5.62 -0.74
CA LEU A 110 -26.69 5.94 -0.29
C LEU A 110 -27.12 7.36 -0.69
N VAL A 111 -26.19 8.32 -0.73
CA VAL A 111 -26.45 9.69 -1.25
C VAL A 111 -26.61 9.72 -2.77
N ALA A 112 -25.91 8.84 -3.50
CA ALA A 112 -26.02 8.74 -4.97
C ALA A 112 -27.20 7.89 -5.47
N GLY A 113 -27.99 7.31 -4.56
CA GLY A 113 -29.05 6.34 -4.86
C GLY A 113 -30.47 6.82 -4.58
N MET A 114 -30.74 8.12 -4.65
CA MET A 114 -32.10 8.67 -4.54
C MET A 114 -32.60 9.09 -5.95
N PRO A 115 -33.65 8.47 -6.50
CA PRO A 115 -34.26 8.87 -7.77
C PRO A 115 -34.97 10.23 -7.67
#